data_AF-A0A659R7L6-F1
#
_entry.id   AF-A0A659R7L6-F1
#
_cell.length_a   1.000
_cell.length_b   1.000
_cell.length_c   1.000
_cell.angle_alpha   90.00
_cell.angle_beta   90.00
_cell.angle_gamma   90.00
#
_symmetry.space_group_name_H-M   'P 1'
#
loop_
_entity.id
_entity.type
_entity.pdbx_description
1 polymer ?
#
loop_
_entity_poly.entity_id
_entity_poly.type
_entity_poly.pdbx_seq_one_letter_code
_entity_poly.pdbx_strand_id
1 'polypeptide(L)'
;RTGLQPPAQAIQHSPSHRLPHRQTQPPPPFVAVNCGAITESLLEAELFGYEEGAFTGSRRGGRAGLFEIAHGGTLFLDEIGEMPLPLQTRLLRVLEEKAVTRVGGHQPIPVDVRVISATHCDLDREIMQGRFRPDLFYRLSILRLTLPPLRERQADILPLAESFLKQSLAAMEIPFTASLRHGLTQCQPLLLAWRWPGNIRELRNMMERLALFLSVDPAPTLDRQFMRQLLPELMVNTAELTPSTVDAHTLQDVLARFKGDKSATARYLGISRTTLWRRLKAGAKDQSDN
;
A
#
# COMPACT_ATOMS: atom_id res chain seq x y z
N ARG A 1 2.52 1.33 -1.31
CA ARG A 1 1.15 1.62 -0.82
C ARG A 1 1.01 1.45 0.71
N THR A 2 1.60 0.46 1.43
CA THR A 2 1.58 0.40 2.94
C THR A 2 2.51 1.37 3.69
N GLY A 3 3.18 2.30 3.00
CA GLY A 3 4.07 3.27 3.64
C GLY A 3 3.37 4.52 4.19
N LEU A 4 2.07 4.70 3.88
CA LEU A 4 1.31 5.93 4.16
C LEU A 4 0.49 5.84 5.46
N GLN A 5 0.16 4.63 5.89
CA GLN A 5 -0.54 4.38 7.15
C GLN A 5 0.31 4.74 8.39
N PRO A 6 1.62 4.42 8.48
CA PRO A 6 2.43 4.83 9.63
C PRO A 6 2.54 6.36 9.79
N PRO A 7 2.74 7.17 8.73
CA PRO A 7 2.60 8.62 8.79
C PRO A 7 1.23 9.08 9.29
N ALA A 8 0.14 8.47 8.83
CA ALA A 8 -1.21 8.81 9.27
C ALA A 8 -1.42 8.52 10.77
N GLN A 9 -0.90 7.41 11.27
CA GLN A 9 -0.89 7.09 12.70
C GLN A 9 -0.02 8.07 13.49
N ALA A 10 1.13 8.48 12.96
CA ALA A 10 1.97 9.51 13.61
C ALA A 10 1.26 10.87 13.72
N ILE A 11 0.49 11.26 12.70
CA ILE A 11 -0.36 12.46 12.70
C ILE A 11 -1.47 12.36 13.76
N GLN A 12 -2.00 11.16 13.98
CA GLN A 12 -2.99 10.92 15.03
C GLN A 12 -2.39 11.03 16.44
N HIS A 13 -1.14 10.57 16.62
CA HIS A 13 -0.45 10.61 17.92
C HIS A 13 0.26 11.94 18.23
N SER A 14 0.26 12.89 17.30
CA SER A 14 0.89 14.21 17.48
C SER A 14 0.12 15.09 18.48
N PRO A 15 0.80 15.91 19.31
CA PRO A 15 0.25 16.48 20.55
C PRO A 15 -0.82 17.57 20.39
N SER A 16 -1.23 17.94 19.16
CA SER A 16 -2.24 18.98 18.92
C SER A 16 -3.61 18.70 19.54
N HIS A 17 -3.83 17.52 20.12
CA HIS A 17 -5.08 17.14 20.80
C HIS A 17 -4.95 16.48 22.17
N ARG A 18 -3.77 16.47 22.82
CA ARG A 18 -3.76 16.20 24.26
C ARG A 18 -4.19 17.46 24.99
N LEU A 19 -5.49 17.73 25.01
CA LEU A 19 -6.07 18.56 26.07
C LEU A 19 -5.63 17.93 27.40
N PRO A 20 -5.07 18.69 28.36
CA PRO A 20 -4.35 18.16 29.52
C PRO A 20 -5.20 17.40 30.54
N HIS A 21 -6.47 17.10 30.25
CA HIS A 21 -7.36 16.35 31.14
C HIS A 21 -8.11 15.25 30.39
N ARG A 22 -7.52 14.05 30.31
CA ARG A 22 -8.22 12.75 30.36
C ARG A 22 -7.21 11.60 30.19
N GLN A 23 -6.54 11.24 31.29
CA GLN A 23 -5.71 10.03 31.34
C GLN A 23 -6.54 8.74 31.56
N THR A 24 -7.87 8.82 31.52
CA THR A 24 -8.78 7.70 31.86
C THR A 24 -9.70 7.26 30.72
N GLN A 25 -9.64 7.86 29.53
CA GLN A 25 -10.44 7.42 28.38
C GLN A 25 -9.63 6.54 27.43
N PRO A 26 -10.27 5.52 26.80
CA PRO A 26 -9.63 4.75 25.74
C PRO A 26 -9.18 5.69 24.61
N PRO A 27 -8.09 5.35 23.90
CA PRO A 27 -7.61 6.16 22.79
C PRO A 27 -8.72 6.30 21.73
N PRO A 28 -8.83 7.48 21.08
CA PRO A 28 -9.83 7.70 20.05
C PRO A 28 -9.66 6.70 18.89
N PRO A 29 -10.75 6.25 18.26
CA PRO A 29 -10.69 5.21 17.23
C PRO A 29 -9.85 5.69 16.03
N PHE A 30 -9.06 4.78 15.45
CA PHE A 30 -8.38 4.97 14.17
C PHE A 30 -8.84 3.88 13.22
N VAL A 31 -9.61 4.29 12.21
CA VAL A 31 -10.20 3.39 11.22
C VAL A 31 -9.52 3.65 9.88
N ALA A 32 -9.08 2.60 9.19
CA ALA A 32 -8.40 2.71 7.90
C ALA A 32 -9.13 1.88 6.84
N VAL A 33 -9.26 2.44 5.63
CA VAL A 33 -9.84 1.77 4.47
C VAL A 33 -9.06 2.13 3.22
N ASN A 34 -8.88 1.15 2.33
CA ASN A 34 -8.27 1.36 1.02
C ASN A 34 -9.36 1.40 -0.06
N CYS A 35 -9.52 2.56 -0.69
CA CYS A 35 -10.59 2.82 -1.65
C CYS A 35 -10.39 2.09 -2.99
N GLY A 36 -9.16 1.68 -3.32
CA GLY A 36 -8.86 0.96 -4.56
C GLY A 36 -8.89 -0.57 -4.45
N ALA A 37 -9.13 -1.13 -3.25
CA ALA A 37 -9.03 -2.57 -3.01
C ALA A 37 -10.37 -3.32 -3.05
N ILE A 38 -11.50 -2.60 -3.11
CA ILE A 38 -12.85 -3.16 -3.02
C ILE A 38 -13.77 -2.56 -4.08
N THR A 39 -14.85 -3.27 -4.40
CA THR A 39 -15.84 -2.82 -5.39
C THR A 39 -16.60 -1.59 -4.89
N GLU A 40 -17.17 -0.81 -5.81
CA GLU A 40 -17.92 0.41 -5.49
C GLU A 40 -19.03 0.17 -4.47
N SER A 41 -19.88 -0.85 -4.69
CA SER A 41 -20.99 -1.18 -3.79
C SER A 41 -20.53 -1.59 -2.39
N LEU A 42 -19.40 -2.32 -2.30
CA LEU A 42 -18.84 -2.72 -1.02
C LEU A 42 -18.21 -1.52 -0.31
N LEU A 43 -17.51 -0.65 -1.03
CA LEU A 43 -16.93 0.58 -0.50
C LEU A 43 -18.01 1.51 0.05
N GLU A 44 -19.12 1.65 -0.68
CA GLU A 44 -20.27 2.44 -0.25
C GLU A 44 -20.85 1.90 1.06
N ALA A 45 -21.13 0.59 1.13
CA ALA A 45 -21.68 -0.06 2.29
C ALA A 45 -20.73 -0.04 3.50
N GLU A 46 -19.42 -0.18 3.28
CA GLU A 46 -18.41 -0.07 4.35
C GLU A 46 -18.31 1.36 4.85
N LEU A 47 -18.13 2.37 3.98
CA LEU A 47 -17.95 3.76 4.40
C LEU A 47 -19.17 4.34 5.11
N PHE A 48 -20.35 4.19 4.50
CA PHE A 48 -21.56 4.89 4.91
C PHE A 48 -22.52 4.03 5.71
N GLY A 49 -22.32 2.71 5.75
CA GLY A 49 -23.26 1.78 6.35
C GLY A 49 -24.51 1.58 5.50
N TYR A 50 -25.39 0.69 5.93
CA TYR A 50 -26.64 0.40 5.24
C TYR A 50 -27.77 0.08 6.22
N GLU A 51 -29.00 0.40 5.84
CA GLU A 51 -30.20 -0.03 6.56
C GLU A 51 -30.65 -1.43 6.11
N GLU A 52 -31.48 -2.06 6.94
CA GLU A 52 -32.11 -3.32 6.57
C GLU A 52 -32.96 -3.15 5.31
N GLY A 53 -32.78 -4.05 4.34
CA GLY A 53 -33.51 -4.02 3.07
C GLY A 53 -32.92 -3.09 2.01
N ALA A 54 -31.76 -2.46 2.26
CA ALA A 54 -31.12 -1.55 1.30
C ALA A 54 -30.73 -2.24 -0.04
N PHE A 55 -30.42 -3.53 -0.01
CA PHE A 55 -30.11 -4.35 -1.20
C PHE A 55 -30.30 -5.85 -0.90
N THR A 56 -30.37 -6.67 -1.96
CA THR A 56 -30.50 -8.13 -1.83
C THR A 56 -29.28 -8.72 -1.09
N GLY A 57 -29.50 -9.30 0.09
CA GLY A 57 -28.43 -9.82 0.95
C GLY A 57 -28.01 -8.91 2.10
N SER A 58 -28.68 -7.77 2.31
CA SER A 58 -28.49 -6.94 3.51
C SER A 58 -28.81 -7.76 4.76
N ARG A 59 -27.90 -7.74 5.76
CA ARG A 59 -28.15 -8.37 7.06
C ARG A 59 -29.34 -7.71 7.77
N ARG A 60 -30.16 -8.51 8.46
CA ARG A 60 -31.21 -8.02 9.37
C ARG A 60 -30.58 -7.10 10.42
N GLY A 61 -31.18 -5.93 10.65
CA GLY A 61 -30.65 -4.88 11.54
C GLY A 61 -29.67 -3.87 10.91
N GLY A 62 -29.33 -4.01 9.62
CA GLY A 62 -28.40 -3.11 8.94
C GLY A 62 -26.95 -3.24 9.43
N ARG A 63 -26.08 -2.30 9.04
CA ARG A 63 -24.69 -2.20 9.50
C ARG A 63 -24.23 -0.75 9.56
N ALA A 64 -23.58 -0.38 10.66
CA ALA A 64 -22.95 0.92 10.81
C ALA A 64 -21.74 1.09 9.88
N GLY A 65 -21.59 2.27 9.29
CA GLY A 65 -20.47 2.59 8.41
C GLY A 65 -19.18 2.94 9.16
N LEU A 66 -18.06 2.96 8.43
CA LEU A 66 -16.75 3.36 8.96
C LEU A 66 -16.75 4.81 9.48
N PHE A 67 -17.57 5.71 8.92
CA PHE A 67 -17.76 7.05 9.48
C PHE A 67 -18.37 7.05 10.87
N GLU A 68 -19.37 6.18 11.11
CA GLU A 68 -19.98 6.03 12.43
C GLU A 68 -18.99 5.38 13.41
N ILE A 69 -18.26 4.35 12.96
CA ILE A 69 -17.25 3.66 13.78
C ILE A 69 -16.08 4.60 14.15
N ALA A 70 -15.71 5.52 13.26
CA ALA A 70 -14.64 6.49 13.47
C ALA A 70 -15.09 7.74 14.26
N HIS A 71 -16.35 7.82 14.71
CA HIS A 71 -16.87 8.96 15.47
C HIS A 71 -16.00 9.26 16.71
N GLY A 72 -15.65 10.52 16.90
CA GLY A 72 -14.73 10.97 17.96
C GLY A 72 -13.26 10.63 17.70
N GLY A 73 -12.91 10.16 16.50
CA GLY A 73 -11.58 9.70 16.15
C GLY A 73 -11.16 10.09 14.73
N THR A 74 -10.51 9.15 14.03
CA THR A 74 -9.90 9.41 12.72
C THR A 74 -10.20 8.31 11.72
N LEU A 75 -10.58 8.74 10.52
CA LEU A 75 -10.75 7.90 9.35
C LEU A 75 -9.60 8.16 8.37
N PHE A 76 -8.84 7.11 8.05
CA PHE A 76 -7.78 7.10 7.06
C PHE A 76 -8.27 6.49 5.75
N LEU A 77 -8.27 7.30 4.69
CA LEU A 77 -8.66 6.94 3.33
C LEU A 77 -7.40 6.74 2.48
N ASP A 78 -7.00 5.49 2.27
CA ASP A 78 -5.88 5.15 1.39
C ASP A 78 -6.36 5.01 -0.05
N GLU A 79 -5.54 5.45 -1.00
CA GLU A 79 -5.85 5.49 -2.43
C GLU A 79 -7.13 6.25 -2.78
N ILE A 80 -7.32 7.45 -2.21
CA ILE A 80 -8.53 8.27 -2.43
C ILE A 80 -8.76 8.63 -3.91
N GLY A 81 -7.69 8.71 -4.71
CA GLY A 81 -7.77 8.93 -6.16
C GLY A 81 -8.46 7.81 -6.94
N GLU A 82 -8.54 6.60 -6.38
CA GLU A 82 -9.23 5.45 -6.98
C GLU A 82 -10.72 5.39 -6.58
N MET A 83 -11.21 6.35 -5.79
CA MET A 83 -12.61 6.38 -5.35
C MET A 83 -13.55 6.70 -6.52
N PRO A 84 -14.60 5.90 -6.76
CA PRO A 84 -15.61 6.19 -7.78
C PRO A 84 -16.30 7.56 -7.58
N LEU A 85 -16.59 8.27 -8.68
CA LEU A 85 -17.22 9.60 -8.67
C LEU A 85 -18.52 9.70 -7.84
N PRO A 86 -19.43 8.71 -7.86
CA PRO A 86 -20.64 8.77 -7.03
C PRO A 86 -20.31 8.82 -5.53
N LEU A 87 -19.30 8.07 -5.10
CA LEU A 87 -18.86 8.04 -3.71
C LEU A 87 -18.10 9.31 -3.31
N GLN A 88 -17.38 9.94 -4.24
CA GLN A 88 -16.75 11.25 -4.00
C GLN A 88 -17.80 12.31 -3.63
N THR A 89 -18.96 12.30 -4.29
CA THR A 89 -20.07 13.21 -4.01
C THR A 89 -20.62 13.01 -2.59
N ARG A 90 -20.77 11.76 -2.16
CA ARG A 90 -21.23 11.45 -0.80
C ARG A 90 -20.19 11.78 0.25
N LEU A 91 -18.93 11.49 -0.01
CA LEU A 91 -17.83 11.85 0.87
C LEU A 91 -17.79 13.37 1.10
N LEU A 92 -17.94 14.17 0.04
CA LEU A 92 -18.02 15.62 0.16
C LEU A 92 -19.15 16.07 1.11
N ARG A 93 -20.36 15.52 0.95
CA ARG A 93 -21.50 15.82 1.84
C ARG A 93 -21.18 15.51 3.30
N VAL A 94 -20.59 14.35 3.58
CA VAL A 94 -20.21 13.99 4.96
C VAL A 94 -19.18 14.99 5.54
N LEU A 95 -18.22 15.44 4.73
CA LEU A 95 -17.20 16.40 5.13
C LEU A 95 -17.75 17.82 5.37
N GLU A 96 -18.83 18.19 4.68
CA GLU A 96 -19.49 19.49 4.79
C GLU A 96 -20.53 19.51 5.90
N GLU A 97 -21.47 18.56 5.89
CA GLU A 97 -22.62 18.50 6.79
C GLU A 97 -22.27 17.91 8.17
N LYS A 98 -21.10 17.24 8.29
CA LYS A 98 -20.72 16.50 9.50
C LYS A 98 -21.78 15.49 9.93
N ALA A 99 -22.43 14.88 8.95
CA ALA A 99 -23.41 13.83 9.14
C ALA A 99 -23.26 12.77 8.03
N VAL A 100 -23.58 11.53 8.36
CA VAL A 100 -23.61 10.41 7.41
C VAL A 100 -25.02 9.88 7.29
N THR A 101 -25.44 9.58 6.06
CA THR A 101 -26.71 8.89 5.79
C THR A 101 -26.39 7.49 5.29
N ARG A 102 -26.98 6.48 5.94
CA ARG A 102 -26.81 5.07 5.54
C ARG A 102 -27.43 4.81 4.17
N VAL A 103 -26.87 3.86 3.45
CA VAL A 103 -27.45 3.38 2.18
C VAL A 103 -28.86 2.85 2.44
N GLY A 104 -29.83 3.33 1.66
CA GLY A 104 -31.24 2.99 1.81
C GLY A 104 -31.97 3.72 2.95
N GLY A 105 -31.24 4.48 3.78
CA GLY A 105 -31.81 5.29 4.86
C GLY A 105 -32.00 6.75 4.46
N HIS A 106 -32.76 7.47 5.28
CA HIS A 106 -33.01 8.91 5.12
C HIS A 106 -32.60 9.74 6.33
N GLN A 107 -32.24 9.10 7.45
CA GLN A 107 -31.86 9.79 8.67
C GLN A 107 -30.37 10.17 8.62
N PRO A 108 -30.03 11.47 8.71
CA PRO A 108 -28.64 11.89 8.87
C PRO A 108 -28.18 11.61 10.30
N ILE A 109 -27.03 10.97 10.43
CA ILE A 109 -26.39 10.62 11.70
C ILE A 109 -25.19 11.55 11.89
N PRO A 110 -25.20 12.45 12.89
CA PRO A 110 -24.08 13.36 13.15
C PRO A 110 -22.78 12.61 13.43
N VAL A 111 -21.70 13.01 12.77
CA VAL A 111 -20.36 12.42 12.93
C VAL A 111 -19.30 13.49 13.10
N ASP A 112 -18.48 13.33 14.14
CA ASP A 112 -17.26 14.12 14.32
C ASP A 112 -16.04 13.23 14.03
N VAL A 113 -15.46 13.40 12.84
CA VAL A 113 -14.38 12.55 12.34
C VAL A 113 -13.31 13.42 11.71
N ARG A 114 -12.06 13.20 12.14
CA ARG A 114 -10.90 13.71 11.43
C ARG A 114 -10.61 12.81 10.23
N VAL A 115 -10.54 13.38 9.04
CA VAL A 115 -10.21 12.62 7.83
C VAL A 115 -8.76 12.87 7.45
N ILE A 116 -8.00 11.78 7.26
CA ILE A 116 -6.67 11.78 6.66
C ILE A 116 -6.80 10.98 5.37
N SER A 117 -6.36 11.54 4.24
CA SER A 117 -6.39 10.85 2.96
C SER A 117 -5.00 10.74 2.37
N ALA A 118 -4.79 9.71 1.55
CA ALA A 118 -3.54 9.46 0.87
C ALA A 118 -3.81 8.91 -0.53
N THR A 119 -2.93 9.22 -1.48
CA THR A 119 -3.01 8.70 -2.85
C THR A 119 -1.64 8.75 -3.51
N HIS A 120 -1.43 7.85 -4.47
CA HIS A 120 -0.31 7.91 -5.40
C HIS A 120 -0.66 8.58 -6.74
N CYS A 121 -1.93 8.91 -6.96
CA CYS A 121 -2.43 9.54 -8.18
C CYS A 121 -2.11 11.03 -8.19
N ASP A 122 -1.85 11.57 -9.38
CA ASP A 122 -1.80 13.01 -9.59
C ASP A 122 -3.24 13.53 -9.66
N LEU A 123 -3.75 14.01 -8.52
CA LEU A 123 -5.14 14.47 -8.43
C LEU A 123 -5.44 15.66 -9.34
N ASP A 124 -4.46 16.52 -9.61
CA ASP A 124 -4.64 17.65 -10.53
C ASP A 124 -4.91 17.13 -11.95
N ARG A 125 -4.20 16.06 -12.36
CA ARG A 125 -4.48 15.35 -13.61
C ARG A 125 -5.82 14.61 -13.60
N GLU A 126 -6.17 13.93 -12.51
CA GLU A 126 -7.45 13.22 -12.38
C GLU A 126 -8.65 14.18 -12.47
N ILE A 127 -8.52 15.40 -11.93
CA ILE A 127 -9.52 16.46 -12.06
C ILE A 127 -9.68 16.90 -13.52
N MET A 128 -8.58 17.16 -14.23
CA MET A 128 -8.63 17.54 -15.65
C MET A 128 -9.28 16.46 -16.52
N GLN A 129 -9.15 15.19 -16.13
CA GLN A 129 -9.74 14.05 -16.84
C GLN A 129 -11.18 13.73 -16.38
N GLY A 130 -11.75 14.52 -15.47
CA GLY A 130 -13.10 14.35 -14.95
C GLY A 130 -13.28 13.12 -14.06
N ARG A 131 -12.19 12.50 -13.58
CA ARG A 131 -12.22 11.30 -12.72
C ARG A 131 -12.15 11.64 -11.23
N PHE A 132 -11.80 12.87 -10.89
CA PHE A 132 -11.83 13.36 -9.52
C PHE A 132 -12.53 14.72 -9.45
N ARG A 133 -13.37 14.94 -8.44
CA ARG A 133 -14.11 16.20 -8.31
C ARG A 133 -13.23 17.30 -7.69
N PRO A 134 -13.23 18.52 -8.27
CA PRO A 134 -12.43 19.63 -7.76
C PRO A 134 -12.88 20.10 -6.37
N ASP A 135 -14.18 20.09 -6.08
CA ASP A 135 -14.74 20.48 -4.77
C ASP A 135 -14.22 19.59 -3.62
N LEU A 136 -14.26 18.26 -3.81
CA LEU A 136 -13.70 17.30 -2.88
C LEU A 136 -12.18 17.49 -2.70
N PHE A 137 -11.47 17.74 -3.80
CA PHE A 137 -10.03 17.99 -3.75
C PHE A 137 -9.67 19.17 -2.87
N TYR A 138 -10.37 20.30 -3.02
CA TYR A 138 -10.12 21.49 -2.20
C TYR A 138 -10.49 21.26 -0.74
N ARG A 139 -11.53 20.45 -0.46
CA ARG A 139 -11.92 20.10 0.90
C ARG A 139 -10.90 19.19 1.60
N LEU A 140 -10.27 18.28 0.86
CA LEU A 140 -9.25 17.36 1.38
C LEU A 140 -7.85 18.01 1.46
N SER A 141 -7.52 18.91 0.53
CA SER A 141 -6.17 19.48 0.37
C SER A 141 -5.87 20.66 1.29
N ILE A 142 -6.50 20.76 2.46
CA ILE A 142 -6.23 21.83 3.44
C ILE A 142 -4.78 21.78 3.92
N LEU A 143 -4.29 20.58 4.23
CA LEU A 143 -2.88 20.34 4.57
C LEU A 143 -2.34 19.22 3.68
N ARG A 144 -1.42 19.56 2.78
CA ARG A 144 -0.76 18.61 1.89
C ARG A 144 0.62 18.24 2.41
N LEU A 145 0.86 16.94 2.59
CA LEU A 145 2.16 16.39 2.94
C LEU A 145 2.67 15.53 1.78
N THR A 146 3.69 16.02 1.09
CA THR A 146 4.39 15.23 0.07
C THR A 146 5.41 14.34 0.75
N LEU A 147 5.28 13.02 0.57
CA LEU A 147 6.24 12.07 1.12
C LEU A 147 7.33 11.77 0.10
N PRO A 148 8.59 12.13 0.38
CA PRO A 148 9.67 11.88 -0.56
C PRO A 148 9.92 10.38 -0.69
N PRO A 149 10.25 9.91 -1.90
CA PRO A 149 10.62 8.52 -2.14
C PRO A 149 11.92 8.16 -1.42
N LEU A 150 12.12 6.87 -1.12
CA LEU A 150 13.28 6.40 -0.36
C LEU A 150 14.63 6.82 -0.95
N ARG A 151 14.74 6.92 -2.28
CA ARG A 151 15.94 7.41 -2.98
C ARG A 151 16.36 8.85 -2.64
N GLU A 152 15.41 9.68 -2.21
CA GLU A 152 15.64 11.07 -1.75
C GLU A 152 15.94 11.10 -0.24
N ARG A 153 15.79 9.96 0.45
CA ARG A 153 15.99 9.79 1.89
C ARG A 153 17.09 8.77 2.19
N GLN A 154 18.25 8.93 1.54
CA GLN A 154 19.31 7.92 1.58
C GLN A 154 19.81 7.59 3.00
N ALA A 155 19.82 8.57 3.89
CA ALA A 155 20.21 8.40 5.30
C ALA A 155 19.30 7.41 6.05
N ASP A 156 18.04 7.26 5.61
CA ASP A 156 17.06 6.37 6.26
C ASP A 156 17.16 4.92 5.77
N ILE A 157 17.82 4.66 4.64
CA ILE A 157 17.86 3.34 4.00
C ILE A 157 18.45 2.29 4.94
N LEU A 158 19.65 2.54 5.48
CA LEU A 158 20.34 1.56 6.34
C LEU A 158 19.62 1.34 7.68
N PRO A 159 19.20 2.39 8.44
CA PRO A 159 18.42 2.20 9.65
C PRO A 159 17.09 1.44 9.42
N LEU A 160 16.39 1.73 8.33
CA LEU A 160 15.15 1.03 7.96
C LEU A 160 15.43 -0.44 7.60
N ALA A 161 16.48 -0.70 6.82
CA ALA A 161 16.90 -2.05 6.45
C ALA A 161 17.17 -2.90 7.70
N GLU A 162 17.94 -2.35 8.63
CA GLU A 162 18.26 -3.00 9.89
C GLU A 162 17.00 -3.27 10.72
N SER A 163 16.11 -2.27 10.83
CA SER A 163 14.85 -2.43 11.57
C SER A 163 13.95 -3.51 10.97
N PHE A 164 13.82 -3.58 9.64
CA PHE A 164 12.99 -4.60 9.00
C PHE A 164 13.61 -5.98 9.14
N LEU A 165 14.93 -6.10 8.97
CA LEU A 165 15.63 -7.36 9.18
C LEU A 165 15.45 -7.88 10.61
N LYS A 166 15.62 -7.01 11.62
CA LYS A 166 15.34 -7.35 13.02
C LYS A 166 13.91 -7.83 13.25
N GLN A 167 12.92 -7.13 12.71
CA GLN A 167 11.51 -7.51 12.84
C GLN A 167 11.24 -8.88 12.22
N SER A 168 11.76 -9.13 11.01
CA SER A 168 11.59 -10.40 10.31
C SER A 168 12.30 -11.56 11.01
N LEU A 169 13.51 -11.35 11.54
CA LEU A 169 14.23 -12.38 12.31
C LEU A 169 13.53 -12.71 13.62
N ALA A 170 13.04 -11.69 14.34
CA ALA A 170 12.32 -11.89 15.60
C ALA A 170 11.03 -12.72 15.40
N ALA A 171 10.32 -12.52 14.27
CA ALA A 171 9.14 -13.32 13.92
C ALA A 171 9.46 -14.80 13.66
N MET A 172 10.73 -15.14 13.44
CA MET A 172 11.24 -16.51 13.24
C MET A 172 12.07 -17.00 14.44
N GLU A 173 12.06 -16.28 15.57
CA GLU A 173 12.84 -16.58 16.77
C GLU A 173 14.36 -16.60 16.57
N ILE A 174 14.86 -15.86 15.56
CA ILE A 174 16.29 -15.78 15.25
C ILE A 174 16.88 -14.49 15.86
N PRO A 175 18.01 -14.56 16.59
CA PRO A 175 18.63 -13.38 17.16
C PRO A 175 19.30 -12.53 16.07
N PHE A 176 19.08 -11.21 16.14
CA PHE A 176 19.86 -10.26 15.34
C PHE A 176 21.24 -10.03 15.99
N THR A 177 22.30 -10.54 15.36
CA THR A 177 23.66 -10.51 15.91
C THR A 177 24.47 -9.28 15.47
N ALA A 178 25.56 -8.99 16.19
CA ALA A 178 26.52 -7.95 15.80
C ALA A 178 27.18 -8.23 14.43
N SER A 179 27.36 -9.51 14.07
CA SER A 179 27.88 -9.92 12.75
C SER A 179 26.93 -9.51 11.63
N LEU A 180 25.62 -9.76 11.78
CA LEU A 180 24.62 -9.34 10.81
C LEU A 180 24.56 -7.81 10.65
N ARG A 181 24.63 -7.07 11.76
CA ARG A 181 24.74 -5.60 11.73
C ARG A 181 25.96 -5.15 10.94
N HIS A 182 27.13 -5.74 11.23
CA HIS A 182 28.36 -5.38 10.55
C HIS A 182 28.28 -5.67 9.04
N GLY A 183 27.81 -6.86 8.65
CA GLY A 183 27.66 -7.22 7.25
C GLY A 183 26.66 -6.33 6.50
N LEU A 184 25.57 -5.91 7.16
CA LEU A 184 24.60 -5.01 6.55
C LEU A 184 25.22 -3.63 6.29
N THR A 185 26.02 -3.13 7.24
CA THR A 185 26.83 -1.90 7.06
C THR A 185 27.84 -2.04 5.91
N GLN A 186 28.53 -3.18 5.78
CA GLN A 186 29.45 -3.43 4.65
C GLN A 186 28.73 -3.43 3.29
N CYS A 187 27.45 -3.80 3.29
CA CYS A 187 26.59 -3.81 2.11
C CYS A 187 25.84 -2.50 1.88
N GLN A 188 26.01 -1.49 2.74
CA GLN A 188 25.37 -0.18 2.60
C GLN A 188 25.56 0.44 1.20
N PRO A 189 26.76 0.42 0.57
CA PRO A 189 26.92 0.98 -0.77
C PRO A 189 26.00 0.33 -1.82
N LEU A 190 25.68 -0.96 -1.68
CA LEU A 190 24.76 -1.66 -2.57
C LEU A 190 23.32 -1.18 -2.37
N LEU A 191 22.91 -1.00 -1.10
CA LEU A 191 21.57 -0.51 -0.75
C LEU A 191 21.37 0.95 -1.20
N LEU A 192 22.43 1.77 -1.16
CA LEU A 192 22.38 3.17 -1.59
C LEU A 192 22.41 3.33 -3.12
N ALA A 193 23.02 2.39 -3.85
CA ALA A 193 23.08 2.43 -5.31
C ALA A 193 21.72 2.15 -5.97
N TRP A 194 20.84 1.41 -5.31
CA TRP A 194 19.52 1.07 -5.84
C TRP A 194 18.51 2.21 -5.68
N ARG A 195 17.69 2.46 -6.70
CA ARG A 195 16.71 3.58 -6.69
C ARG A 195 15.42 3.29 -5.91
N TRP A 196 15.23 2.06 -5.44
CA TRP A 196 14.04 1.66 -4.68
C TRP A 196 12.71 2.01 -5.38
N PRO A 197 12.45 1.51 -6.61
CA PRO A 197 11.18 1.74 -7.30
C PRO A 197 9.96 1.32 -6.47
N GLY A 198 10.07 0.29 -5.64
CA GLY A 198 9.02 -0.13 -4.69
C GLY A 198 9.14 0.52 -3.31
N ASN A 199 10.06 1.49 -3.14
CA ASN A 199 10.22 2.31 -1.94
C ASN A 199 10.39 1.44 -0.67
N ILE A 200 9.85 1.87 0.48
CA ILE A 200 9.91 1.13 1.76
C ILE A 200 9.40 -0.31 1.64
N ARG A 201 8.42 -0.60 0.76
CA ARG A 201 7.88 -1.96 0.60
C ARG A 201 8.92 -2.90 0.03
N GLU A 202 9.61 -2.47 -1.02
CA GLU A 202 10.67 -3.27 -1.63
C GLU A 202 11.80 -3.53 -0.64
N LEU A 203 12.21 -2.50 0.10
CA LEU A 203 13.22 -2.66 1.16
C LEU A 203 12.79 -3.69 2.20
N ARG A 204 11.54 -3.59 2.71
CA ARG A 204 11.00 -4.58 3.66
C ARG A 204 11.02 -5.99 3.09
N ASN A 205 10.51 -6.18 1.88
CA ASN A 205 10.43 -7.50 1.25
C ASN A 205 11.83 -8.10 1.03
N MET A 206 12.82 -7.28 0.67
CA MET A 206 14.21 -7.72 0.53
C MET A 206 14.80 -8.15 1.88
N MET A 207 14.53 -7.42 2.96
CA MET A 207 15.00 -7.79 4.30
C MET A 207 14.28 -9.03 4.86
N GLU A 208 13.00 -9.21 4.53
CA GLU A 208 12.26 -10.43 4.87
C GLU A 208 12.82 -11.65 4.13
N ARG A 209 13.11 -11.52 2.83
CA ARG A 209 13.81 -12.56 2.05
C ARG A 209 15.18 -12.89 2.64
N LEU A 210 15.90 -11.88 3.13
CA LEU A 210 17.16 -12.08 3.83
C LEU A 210 16.98 -12.86 5.13
N ALA A 211 16.00 -12.49 5.97
CA ALA A 211 15.69 -13.21 7.19
C ALA A 211 15.29 -14.68 6.93
N LEU A 212 14.51 -14.95 5.89
CA LEU A 212 14.12 -16.30 5.47
C LEU A 212 15.32 -17.16 5.04
N PHE A 213 16.34 -16.56 4.43
CA PHE A 213 17.57 -17.31 4.13
C PHE A 213 18.34 -17.60 5.42
N LEU A 214 18.44 -16.61 6.30
CA LEU A 214 19.12 -16.72 7.60
C LEU A 214 18.47 -17.73 8.55
N SER A 215 17.20 -18.10 8.34
CA SER A 215 16.54 -19.14 9.13
C SER A 215 16.99 -20.56 8.76
N VAL A 216 17.42 -20.75 7.51
CA VAL A 216 17.91 -22.04 7.01
C VAL A 216 19.42 -22.15 7.24
N ASP A 217 20.14 -21.06 7.03
CA ASP A 217 21.58 -20.94 7.30
C ASP A 217 21.81 -19.72 8.20
N PRO A 218 21.95 -19.90 9.53
CA PRO A 218 22.04 -18.79 10.48
C PRO A 218 23.43 -18.14 10.56
N ALA A 219 24.44 -18.66 9.85
CA ALA A 219 25.81 -18.16 9.91
C ALA A 219 26.47 -17.75 8.57
N PRO A 220 25.75 -17.25 7.55
CA PRO A 220 26.41 -16.76 6.35
C PRO A 220 27.15 -15.47 6.67
N THR A 221 28.34 -15.33 6.09
CA THR A 221 29.02 -14.04 6.05
C THR A 221 28.21 -13.14 5.14
N LEU A 222 27.53 -12.14 5.71
CA LEU A 222 26.73 -11.18 4.96
C LEU A 222 27.67 -10.18 4.27
N ASP A 223 28.19 -10.58 3.13
CA ASP A 223 29.07 -9.77 2.28
C ASP A 223 28.37 -9.32 0.99
N ARG A 224 29.11 -8.55 0.18
CA ARG A 224 28.59 -8.07 -1.11
C ARG A 224 28.23 -9.20 -2.05
N GLN A 225 29.00 -10.29 -2.08
CA GLN A 225 28.75 -11.41 -2.99
C GLN A 225 27.46 -12.15 -2.62
N PHE A 226 27.25 -12.39 -1.33
CA PHE A 226 26.04 -12.96 -0.79
C PHE A 226 24.81 -12.10 -1.12
N MET A 227 24.89 -10.80 -0.87
CA MET A 227 23.80 -9.87 -1.21
C MET A 227 23.50 -9.85 -2.72
N ARG A 228 24.50 -10.01 -3.57
CA ARG A 228 24.31 -10.12 -5.04
C ARG A 228 23.60 -11.40 -5.46
N GLN A 229 23.86 -12.51 -4.78
CA GLN A 229 23.20 -13.79 -5.07
C GLN A 229 21.76 -13.79 -4.58
N LEU A 230 21.51 -13.26 -3.38
CA LEU A 230 20.20 -13.28 -2.75
C LEU A 230 19.29 -12.17 -3.24
N LEU A 231 19.85 -10.99 -3.53
CA LEU A 231 19.15 -9.79 -3.97
C LEU A 231 19.72 -9.28 -5.31
N PRO A 232 19.59 -10.04 -6.40
CA PRO A 232 20.16 -9.66 -7.71
C PRO A 232 19.56 -8.37 -8.26
N GLU A 233 18.39 -7.94 -7.78
CA GLU A 233 17.75 -6.69 -8.16
C GLU A 233 18.63 -5.48 -7.84
N LEU A 234 19.39 -5.52 -6.73
CA LEU A 234 20.32 -4.46 -6.34
C LEU A 234 21.48 -4.26 -7.34
N MET A 235 21.64 -5.15 -8.32
CA MET A 235 22.68 -5.10 -9.36
C MET A 235 22.20 -4.57 -10.71
N VAL A 236 20.89 -4.43 -10.91
CA VAL A 236 20.36 -3.95 -12.19
C VAL A 236 20.56 -2.43 -12.25
N ASN A 237 21.06 -1.91 -13.37
CA ASN A 237 21.13 -0.47 -13.53
C ASN A 237 19.73 0.05 -13.88
N THR A 238 19.14 0.85 -13.01
CA THR A 238 17.76 1.35 -13.17
C THR A 238 17.57 2.29 -14.35
N ALA A 239 18.63 2.62 -15.10
CA ALA A 239 18.51 3.24 -16.43
C ALA A 239 17.68 2.37 -17.40
N GLU A 240 17.65 1.04 -17.21
CA GLU A 240 16.87 0.09 -18.03
C GLU A 240 15.49 -0.27 -17.44
N LEU A 241 15.18 0.21 -16.23
CA LEU A 241 13.96 -0.13 -15.48
C LEU A 241 12.97 1.04 -15.38
N THR A 242 13.01 1.99 -16.33
CA THR A 242 11.83 2.85 -16.53
C THR A 242 10.62 1.95 -16.71
N PRO A 243 9.49 2.21 -16.01
CA PRO A 243 8.23 1.65 -16.46
C PRO A 243 7.91 2.37 -17.76
N SER A 244 8.48 1.88 -18.87
CA SER A 244 7.97 2.18 -20.19
C SER A 244 6.50 1.79 -20.13
N THR A 245 5.65 2.79 -20.37
CA THR A 245 4.31 2.60 -20.89
C THR A 245 4.21 1.30 -21.64
N VAL A 246 3.31 0.43 -21.17
CA VAL A 246 2.62 -0.63 -21.91
C VAL A 246 2.99 -0.65 -23.39
N ASP A 247 4.05 -1.35 -23.75
CA ASP A 247 4.18 -1.87 -25.11
C ASP A 247 3.62 -3.29 -25.06
N ALA A 248 2.47 -3.41 -25.70
CA ALA A 248 1.65 -4.60 -25.83
C ALA A 248 2.40 -5.71 -26.58
N HIS A 249 3.33 -6.38 -25.91
CA HIS A 249 3.74 -7.71 -26.29
C HIS A 249 2.95 -8.70 -25.46
N THR A 250 2.08 -9.44 -26.13
CA THR A 250 1.30 -10.51 -25.51
C THR A 250 2.27 -11.55 -24.95
N LEU A 251 1.96 -12.16 -23.81
CA LEU A 251 2.81 -13.19 -23.20
C LEU A 251 3.17 -14.32 -24.19
N GLN A 252 2.29 -14.58 -25.16
CA GLN A 252 2.46 -15.52 -26.26
C GLN A 252 3.56 -15.08 -27.26
N ASP A 253 3.67 -13.79 -27.58
CA ASP A 253 4.69 -13.25 -28.51
C ASP A 253 6.09 -13.42 -27.93
N VAL A 254 6.22 -13.19 -26.61
CA VAL A 254 7.49 -13.36 -25.90
C VAL A 254 7.86 -14.84 -25.82
N LEU A 255 6.91 -15.75 -25.58
CA LEU A 255 7.17 -17.19 -25.60
C LEU A 255 7.57 -17.71 -26.99
N ALA A 256 6.94 -17.21 -28.05
CA ALA A 256 7.27 -17.57 -29.43
C ALA A 256 8.71 -17.16 -29.80
N ARG A 257 9.14 -15.97 -29.34
CA ARG A 257 10.49 -15.45 -29.54
C ARG A 257 11.58 -16.35 -28.93
N PHE A 258 11.28 -17.04 -27.83
CA PHE A 258 12.19 -17.98 -27.18
C PHE A 258 11.86 -19.46 -27.49
N LYS A 259 11.10 -19.73 -28.56
CA LYS A 259 10.73 -21.09 -29.01
C LYS A 259 10.14 -21.97 -27.90
N GLY A 260 9.40 -21.37 -26.97
CA GLY A 260 8.79 -22.10 -25.85
C GLY A 260 9.71 -22.37 -24.66
N ASP A 261 10.95 -21.86 -24.65
CA ASP A 261 11.82 -21.93 -23.47
C ASP A 261 11.31 -21.01 -22.35
N LYS A 262 10.59 -21.61 -21.41
CA LYS A 262 10.01 -20.95 -20.24
C LYS A 262 11.06 -20.35 -19.31
N SER A 263 12.29 -20.88 -19.31
CA SER A 263 13.38 -20.38 -18.46
C SER A 263 13.99 -19.12 -19.04
N ALA A 264 14.27 -19.13 -20.35
CA ALA A 264 14.73 -17.95 -21.06
C ALA A 264 13.68 -16.84 -21.05
N THR A 265 12.40 -17.21 -21.24
CA THR A 265 11.27 -16.28 -21.18
C THR A 265 11.11 -15.64 -19.80
N ALA A 266 11.19 -16.43 -18.73
CA ALA A 266 11.12 -15.92 -17.35
C ALA A 266 12.26 -14.94 -17.05
N ARG A 267 13.48 -15.26 -17.52
CA ARG A 267 14.66 -14.41 -17.38
C ARG A 267 14.52 -13.10 -18.16
N TYR A 268 14.02 -13.16 -19.39
CA TYR A 268 13.76 -11.99 -20.23
C TYR A 268 12.68 -11.07 -19.63
N LEU A 269 11.62 -11.67 -19.07
CA LEU A 269 10.53 -10.93 -18.43
C LEU A 269 10.86 -10.47 -17.00
N GLY A 270 12.03 -10.80 -16.47
CA GLY A 270 12.42 -10.44 -15.10
C GLY A 270 11.53 -11.05 -14.00
N ILE A 271 10.86 -12.18 -14.28
CA ILE A 271 9.95 -12.86 -13.34
C ILE A 271 10.45 -14.26 -12.99
N SER A 272 10.07 -14.76 -11.80
CA SER A 272 10.37 -16.14 -11.43
C SER A 272 9.67 -17.14 -12.36
N ARG A 273 10.25 -18.34 -12.54
CA ARG A 273 9.62 -19.44 -13.30
C ARG A 273 8.21 -19.75 -12.79
N THR A 274 8.00 -19.70 -11.47
CA THR A 274 6.69 -19.90 -10.82
C THR A 274 5.69 -18.80 -11.16
N THR A 275 6.13 -17.55 -11.29
CA THR A 275 5.30 -16.41 -11.70
C THR A 275 4.93 -16.48 -13.17
N LEU A 276 5.86 -16.90 -14.04
CA LEU A 276 5.58 -17.17 -15.45
C LEU A 276 4.52 -18.27 -15.61
N TRP A 277 4.66 -19.38 -14.87
CA TRP A 277 3.74 -20.51 -14.92
C TRP A 277 2.31 -20.13 -14.49
N ARG A 278 2.20 -19.30 -13.44
CA ARG A 278 0.92 -18.75 -12.98
C ARG A 278 0.26 -17.83 -14.03
N ARG A 279 1.04 -16.97 -14.71
CA ARG A 279 0.53 -16.11 -15.79
C ARG A 279 0.09 -16.92 -17.02
N LEU A 280 0.82 -17.98 -17.38
CA LEU A 280 0.43 -18.88 -18.47
C LEU A 280 -0.87 -19.63 -18.19
N LYS A 281 -1.06 -20.08 -16.94
CA LYS A 281 -2.28 -20.78 -16.52
C LYS A 281 -3.50 -19.85 -16.43
N ALA A 282 -3.29 -18.57 -16.08
CA ALA A 282 -4.35 -17.57 -16.06
C ALA A 282 -4.81 -17.21 -17.49
N GLY A 283 -3.88 -16.98 -18.43
CA GLY A 283 -4.21 -16.68 -19.82
C GLY A 283 -4.82 -17.84 -20.62
N ALA A 284 -4.55 -19.09 -20.22
CA ALA A 284 -5.20 -20.28 -20.80
C ALA A 284 -6.68 -20.42 -20.39
N LYS A 285 -7.09 -19.76 -19.29
CA LYS A 285 -8.49 -19.78 -18.81
C LYS A 285 -9.36 -18.75 -19.54
N ASP A 286 -8.78 -17.65 -19.99
CA ASP A 286 -9.45 -16.62 -20.80
C ASP A 286 -9.62 -17.03 -22.28
N GLN A 287 -8.91 -18.05 -22.76
CA GLN A 287 -9.03 -18.57 -24.14
C GLN A 287 -9.98 -19.78 -24.27
N SER A 288 -10.49 -20.32 -23.16
CA SER A 288 -11.44 -21.45 -23.16
C SER A 288 -12.90 -21.04 -22.99
N ASP A 289 -13.17 -19.75 -22.73
CA ASP A 289 -14.53 -19.17 -22.58
C ASP A 289 -14.87 -18.20 -23.73
N ASN A 290 -14.25 -18.34 -24.90
CA ASN A 290 -14.59 -17.58 -26.12
C ASN A 290 -14.67 -18.48 -27.35
#